data_AF-A0A444JEX3-F1
#
_entry.id   AF-A0A444JEX3-F1
#
_cell.length_a   1.000
_cell.length_b   1.000
_cell.length_c   1.000
_cell.angle_alpha   90.00
_cell.angle_beta   90.00
_cell.angle_gamma   90.00
#
_symmetry.space_group_name_H-M   'P 1'
#
loop_
_entity.id
_entity.type
_entity.pdbx_description
1 polymer ?
#
loop_
_entity_poly.entity_id
_entity_poly.type
_entity_poly.pdbx_seq_one_letter_code
_entity_poly.pdbx_strand_id
1 'polypeptide(L)'
;MRGREQPIIIMAKKGRMKANINTMSVTIVLDNGTLHNTDGLDSQIVRFKRYQLHIPLKPPTRIDGDDVTKLSRGSMSQEQLLAAARKYGVDTKAGLIYLTEYHHRLSLPVGCLILSLLGLPLGLQAGPGRKAVGIPLGLGFFVFYYVVFTLFRVMAEDMVLPLLAGMWLPNIIFAVITGIIFWRVEQERPIFSERLTIWLESVFDTLFFAPLKRLFNLFSRLLSKRQNGGSKKKEEEPVREGMLVHADAKERLFHLPGCEQYHCENCTLQFNSTFVACEAGFKPCPYCETQLEKYDT
;
A
#
# COMPACT_ATOMS: atom_id res chain seq x y z
N MET A 1 37.80 -13.40 14.25
CA MET A 1 36.84 -13.95 15.26
C MET A 1 35.40 -14.03 14.71
N ARG A 2 35.19 -14.19 13.39
CA ARG A 2 33.87 -14.49 12.83
C ARG A 2 33.82 -15.98 12.51
N GLY A 3 32.70 -16.66 12.79
CA GLY A 3 32.50 -18.08 12.50
C GLY A 3 32.76 -19.06 13.65
N ARG A 4 32.76 -18.62 14.91
CA ARG A 4 32.74 -19.55 16.06
C ARG A 4 31.30 -19.80 16.48
N GLU A 5 30.94 -21.06 16.70
CA GLU A 5 29.61 -21.44 17.20
C GLU A 5 29.40 -21.02 18.65
N GLN A 6 30.47 -20.98 19.45
CA GLN A 6 30.42 -20.64 20.88
C GLN A 6 31.23 -19.37 21.19
N PRO A 7 30.70 -18.47 22.04
CA PRO A 7 31.36 -17.22 22.37
C PRO A 7 32.51 -17.41 23.36
N ILE A 8 33.54 -16.55 23.26
CA ILE A 8 34.59 -16.45 24.28
C ILE A 8 34.02 -15.66 25.47
N ILE A 9 34.10 -16.24 26.67
CA ILE A 9 33.65 -15.57 27.90
C ILE A 9 34.86 -15.13 28.70
N ILE A 10 34.93 -13.84 29.05
CA ILE A 10 36.01 -13.26 29.84
C ILE A 10 35.44 -12.72 31.14
N MET A 11 35.98 -13.16 32.28
CA MET A 11 35.60 -12.71 33.61
C MET A 11 36.83 -12.22 34.37
N ALA A 12 36.72 -11.17 35.18
CA ALA A 12 37.83 -10.65 35.97
C ALA A 12 37.37 -10.01 37.28
N LYS A 13 38.25 -10.00 38.29
CA LYS A 13 37.94 -9.41 39.60
C LYS A 13 37.89 -7.88 39.57
N LYS A 14 38.72 -7.25 38.73
CA LYS A 14 38.79 -5.79 38.58
C LYS A 14 38.90 -5.42 37.09
N GLY A 15 38.22 -4.35 36.70
CA GLY A 15 38.29 -3.80 35.35
C GLY A 15 38.39 -2.28 35.39
N ARG A 16 39.13 -1.70 34.44
CA ARG A 16 39.15 -0.25 34.18
C ARG A 16 39.05 0.01 32.69
N MET A 17 38.37 1.09 32.32
CA MET A 17 38.22 1.51 30.94
C MET A 17 39.02 2.80 30.72
N LYS A 18 39.77 2.87 29.63
CA LYS A 18 40.45 4.08 29.15
C LYS A 18 39.97 4.40 27.75
N ALA A 19 39.35 5.55 27.56
CA ALA A 19 39.00 6.06 26.24
C ALA A 19 40.12 6.98 25.74
N ASN A 20 40.58 6.77 24.50
CA ASN A 20 41.48 7.70 23.81
C ASN A 20 40.68 8.38 22.70
N ILE A 21 40.47 9.68 22.85
CA ILE A 21 39.66 10.49 21.93
C ILE A 21 40.36 10.72 20.59
N ASN A 22 41.70 10.80 20.60
CA ASN A 22 42.50 11.04 19.39
C ASN A 22 42.49 9.82 18.47
N THR A 23 42.56 8.62 19.04
CA THR A 23 42.53 7.35 18.30
C THR A 23 41.13 6.77 18.16
N MET A 24 40.10 7.41 18.74
CA MET A 24 38.72 6.91 18.82
C MET A 24 38.68 5.43 19.22
N SER A 25 39.41 5.09 20.29
CA SER A 25 39.52 3.71 20.76
C SER A 25 39.30 3.61 22.27
N VAL A 26 38.58 2.56 22.67
CA VAL A 26 38.34 2.23 24.07
C VAL A 26 39.21 1.03 24.41
N THR A 27 40.04 1.20 25.43
CA THR A 27 40.85 0.12 25.99
C THR A 27 40.25 -0.32 27.31
N ILE A 28 39.78 -1.56 27.37
CA ILE A 28 39.31 -2.19 28.60
C ILE A 28 40.49 -3.00 29.16
N VAL A 29 40.93 -2.67 30.38
CA VAL A 29 41.97 -3.42 31.08
C VAL A 29 41.36 -4.19 32.23
N LEU A 30 41.51 -5.50 32.18
CA LEU A 30 41.02 -6.46 33.17
C LEU A 30 42.20 -7.01 33.96
N ASP A 31 42.11 -7.07 35.28
CA ASP A 31 43.15 -7.63 36.15
C ASP A 31 42.60 -8.82 36.96
N ASN A 32 43.41 -9.88 37.06
CA ASN A 32 43.14 -11.16 37.72
C ASN A 32 41.80 -11.79 37.31
N GLY A 33 41.81 -12.47 36.15
CA GLY A 33 40.63 -13.05 35.56
C GLY A 33 40.85 -14.38 34.84
N THR A 34 39.77 -14.91 34.29
CA THR A 34 39.71 -16.13 33.48
C THR A 34 39.11 -15.83 32.11
N LEU A 35 39.68 -16.44 31.08
CA LEU A 35 39.14 -16.47 29.73
C LEU A 35 38.76 -17.91 29.42
N HIS A 36 37.49 -18.12 29.14
CA HIS A 36 36.91 -19.38 28.74
C HIS A 36 36.78 -19.36 27.22
N ASN A 37 37.54 -20.21 26.55
CA ASN A 37 37.40 -20.43 25.11
C ASN A 37 36.93 -21.87 24.93
N THR A 38 35.75 -22.04 24.37
CA THR A 38 35.19 -23.36 24.05
C THR A 38 35.05 -23.43 22.55
N ASP A 39 35.70 -24.42 21.93
CA ASP A 39 35.68 -24.63 20.48
C ASP A 39 35.34 -26.11 20.22
N GLY A 40 34.06 -26.38 19.97
CA GLY A 40 33.54 -27.75 19.88
C GLY A 40 33.65 -28.50 21.21
N LEU A 41 34.41 -29.61 21.22
CA LEU A 41 34.59 -30.49 22.38
C LEU A 41 35.71 -30.04 23.33
N ASP A 42 36.57 -29.12 22.89
CA ASP A 42 37.70 -28.65 23.67
C ASP A 42 37.34 -27.38 24.46
N SER A 43 37.44 -27.48 25.79
CA SER A 43 37.29 -26.34 26.70
C SER A 43 38.64 -25.97 27.30
N GLN A 44 39.07 -24.73 27.06
CA GLN A 44 40.28 -24.20 27.65
C GLN A 44 39.96 -23.01 28.56
N ILE A 45 40.54 -23.02 29.76
CA ILE A 45 40.42 -21.95 30.73
C ILE A 45 41.80 -21.32 30.92
N VAL A 46 41.94 -20.09 30.42
CA VAL A 46 43.19 -19.32 30.54
C VAL A 46 43.07 -18.37 31.73
N ARG A 47 43.95 -18.53 32.73
CA ARG A 47 44.07 -17.61 33.86
C ARG A 47 45.05 -16.51 33.52
N PHE A 48 44.65 -15.24 33.69
CA PHE A 48 45.50 -14.09 33.39
C PHE A 48 45.61 -13.15 34.59
N LYS A 49 46.81 -12.57 34.77
CA LYS A 49 47.03 -11.48 35.73
C LYS A 49 46.55 -10.13 35.19
N ARG A 50 46.75 -9.88 33.89
CA ARG A 50 46.31 -8.66 33.21
C ARG A 50 45.95 -8.97 31.76
N TYR A 51 44.81 -8.49 31.31
CA TYR A 51 44.31 -8.60 29.94
C TYR A 51 43.87 -7.23 29.43
N GLN A 52 44.22 -6.88 28.20
CA GLN A 52 43.87 -5.60 27.59
C GLN A 52 43.10 -5.84 26.28
N LEU A 53 41.86 -5.34 26.23
CA LEU A 53 41.00 -5.40 25.05
C LEU A 53 40.92 -4.01 24.42
N HIS A 54 41.29 -3.90 23.14
CA HIS A 54 41.18 -2.67 22.37
C HIS A 54 39.96 -2.74 21.46
N ILE A 55 38.96 -1.91 21.73
CA ILE A 55 37.75 -1.79 20.93
C ILE A 55 37.85 -0.49 20.12
N PRO A 56 38.00 -0.54 18.79
CA PRO A 56 37.91 0.65 17.96
C PRO A 56 36.45 1.16 17.96
N LEU A 57 36.25 2.46 18.20
CA LEU A 57 34.94 3.10 18.08
C LEU A 57 34.63 3.54 16.65
N LYS A 58 35.64 3.57 15.76
CA LYS A 58 35.41 3.73 14.33
C LYS A 58 34.91 2.38 13.78
N PRO A 59 33.66 2.29 13.29
CA PRO A 59 33.23 1.09 12.60
C PRO A 59 34.20 0.82 11.44
N PRO A 60 34.52 -0.46 11.16
CA PRO A 60 35.43 -0.81 10.07
C PRO A 60 34.91 -0.18 8.78
N THR A 61 35.81 0.45 8.02
CA THR A 61 35.51 1.14 6.76
C THR A 61 34.94 0.21 5.69
N ARG A 62 35.04 -1.12 5.83
CA ARG A 62 34.49 -2.09 4.87
C ARG A 62 33.83 -3.24 5.61
N ILE A 63 32.55 -3.50 5.32
CA ILE A 63 31.84 -4.72 5.72
C ILE A 63 31.37 -5.37 4.42
N ASP A 64 31.76 -6.62 4.18
CA ASP A 64 31.41 -7.40 2.97
C ASP A 64 31.70 -6.70 1.62
N GLY A 65 32.78 -5.90 1.58
CA GLY A 65 33.22 -5.22 0.36
C GLY A 65 32.60 -3.83 0.14
N ASP A 66 31.59 -3.46 0.93
CA ASP A 66 30.95 -2.15 0.88
C ASP A 66 31.54 -1.19 1.91
N ASP A 67 31.79 0.04 1.47
CA ASP A 67 32.33 1.09 2.32
C ASP A 67 31.24 1.72 3.19
N VAL A 68 31.07 1.19 4.40
CA VAL A 68 30.05 1.66 5.37
C VAL A 68 30.35 3.05 5.95
N THR A 69 31.49 3.67 5.62
CA THR A 69 31.74 5.09 5.98
C THR A 69 31.18 6.09 4.99
N LYS A 70 30.76 5.65 3.80
CA LYS A 70 30.04 6.50 2.85
C LYS A 70 28.55 6.38 3.14
N LEU A 71 28.01 7.35 3.87
CA LEU A 71 26.56 7.51 4.03
C LEU A 71 25.93 7.46 2.63
N SER A 72 24.92 6.62 2.42
CA SER A 72 24.23 6.57 1.13
C SER A 72 23.56 7.92 0.88
N ARG A 73 23.54 8.42 -0.37
CA ARG A 73 22.91 9.72 -0.69
C ARG A 73 21.47 9.83 -0.14
N GLY A 74 20.74 8.72 -0.12
CA GLY A 74 19.37 8.63 0.43
C GLY A 74 19.28 8.78 1.96
N SER A 75 20.34 8.44 2.70
CA SER A 75 20.39 8.54 4.17
C SER A 75 20.99 9.87 4.68
N MET A 76 21.49 10.72 3.78
CA MET A 76 21.98 12.05 4.13
C MET A 76 20.84 13.01 4.46
N SER A 77 21.06 13.89 5.45
CA SER A 77 20.19 15.04 5.70
C SER A 77 20.33 16.10 4.60
N GLN A 78 19.37 17.04 4.56
CA GLN A 78 19.35 18.11 3.57
C GLN A 78 20.61 19.01 3.64
N GLU A 79 21.13 19.25 4.85
CA GLU A 79 22.38 20.00 5.07
C GLU A 79 23.61 19.20 4.63
N GLN A 80 23.62 17.89 4.90
CA GLN A 80 24.71 17.00 4.51
C GLN A 80 24.81 16.88 2.98
N LEU A 81 23.69 16.90 2.26
CA LEU A 81 23.67 16.92 0.80
C LEU A 81 24.32 18.20 0.25
N LEU A 82 24.01 19.37 0.82
CA LEU A 82 24.65 20.63 0.41
C LEU A 82 26.15 20.67 0.76
N ALA A 83 26.53 20.14 1.92
CA ALA A 83 27.92 20.03 2.32
C ALA A 83 28.70 19.08 1.39
N ALA A 84 28.11 17.93 1.02
CA ALA A 84 28.68 16.99 0.07
C ALA A 84 28.82 17.62 -1.33
N ALA A 85 27.78 18.29 -1.84
CA ALA A 85 27.83 18.98 -3.13
C ALA A 85 28.97 20.02 -3.18
N ARG A 86 29.13 20.83 -2.13
CA ARG A 86 30.24 21.79 -2.02
C ARG A 86 31.62 21.11 -1.95
N LYS A 87 31.73 20.00 -1.21
CA LYS A 87 32.98 19.24 -1.08
C LYS A 87 33.45 18.63 -2.41
N TYR A 88 32.52 18.12 -3.22
CA TYR A 88 32.83 17.50 -4.51
C TYR A 88 32.88 18.51 -5.68
N GLY A 89 32.54 19.78 -5.42
CA GLY A 89 32.41 20.83 -6.42
C GLY A 89 31.02 20.87 -7.04
N VAL A 90 30.39 22.05 -7.09
CA VAL A 90 29.01 22.22 -7.55
C VAL A 90 28.85 22.02 -9.06
N ASP A 91 29.92 22.23 -9.83
CA ASP A 91 29.94 22.10 -11.29
C ASP A 91 30.38 20.70 -11.76
N THR A 92 30.82 19.85 -10.83
CA THR A 92 31.27 18.49 -11.11
C THR A 92 30.11 17.50 -11.07
N LYS A 93 30.14 16.45 -11.91
CA LYS A 93 29.07 15.42 -11.95
C LYS A 93 28.81 14.81 -10.56
N ALA A 94 29.87 14.61 -9.77
CA ALA A 94 29.75 14.10 -8.41
C ALA A 94 28.96 15.04 -7.48
N GLY A 95 29.19 16.36 -7.52
CA GLY A 95 28.45 17.33 -6.70
C GLY A 95 27.01 17.54 -7.18
N LEU A 96 26.82 17.55 -8.50
CA LEU A 96 25.50 17.61 -9.13
C LEU A 96 24.58 16.48 -8.67
N ILE A 97 25.07 15.25 -8.53
CA ILE A 97 24.25 14.12 -8.03
C ILE A 97 23.68 14.40 -6.63
N TYR A 98 24.46 15.01 -5.73
CA TYR A 98 23.98 15.37 -4.39
C TYR A 98 22.98 16.53 -4.44
N LEU A 99 23.22 17.49 -5.32
CA LEU A 99 22.34 18.66 -5.48
C LEU A 99 21.02 18.27 -6.16
N THR A 100 21.04 17.33 -7.10
CA THR A 100 19.84 16.73 -7.72
C THR A 100 18.98 16.06 -6.66
N GLU A 101 19.59 15.25 -5.78
CA GLU A 101 18.86 14.60 -4.67
C GLU A 101 18.27 15.63 -3.68
N TYR A 102 18.99 16.72 -3.41
CA TYR A 102 18.49 17.83 -2.60
C TYR A 102 17.21 18.43 -3.21
N HIS A 103 17.25 18.78 -4.49
CA HIS A 103 16.11 19.39 -5.18
C HIS A 103 14.97 18.40 -5.41
N HIS A 104 15.28 17.12 -5.60
CA HIS A 104 14.31 16.04 -5.75
C HIS A 104 13.38 15.96 -4.54
N ARG A 105 13.94 16.03 -3.34
CA ARG A 105 13.17 16.00 -2.08
C ARG A 105 12.25 17.20 -1.92
N LEU A 106 12.62 18.34 -2.47
CA LEU A 106 11.81 19.56 -2.46
C LEU A 106 10.75 19.57 -3.57
N SER A 107 11.06 19.01 -4.74
CA SER A 107 10.17 19.01 -5.90
C SER A 107 9.05 17.97 -5.77
N LEU A 108 9.27 16.87 -5.05
CA LEU A 108 8.27 15.83 -4.80
C LEU A 108 6.97 16.36 -4.17
N PRO A 109 6.98 17.05 -3.01
CA PRO A 109 5.74 17.57 -2.41
C PRO A 109 5.04 18.60 -3.30
N VAL A 110 5.79 19.41 -4.05
CA VAL A 110 5.23 20.37 -5.02
C VAL A 110 4.51 19.64 -6.15
N GLY A 111 5.12 18.60 -6.70
CA GLY A 111 4.50 17.74 -7.72
C GLY A 111 3.24 17.05 -7.21
N CYS A 112 3.26 16.54 -5.98
CA CYS A 112 2.08 15.97 -5.33
C CYS A 112 0.94 16.99 -5.24
N LEU A 113 1.21 18.22 -4.81
CA LEU A 113 0.19 19.28 -4.73
C LEU A 113 -0.43 19.57 -6.10
N ILE A 114 0.41 19.71 -7.14
CA ILE A 114 -0.05 19.98 -8.52
C ILE A 114 -0.94 18.85 -9.04
N LEU A 115 -0.55 17.58 -8.81
CA LEU A 115 -1.34 16.42 -9.23
C LEU A 115 -2.62 16.26 -8.42
N SER A 116 -2.61 16.56 -7.12
CA SER A 116 -3.83 16.59 -6.30
C SER A 116 -4.81 17.64 -6.81
N LEU A 117 -4.31 18.82 -7.17
CA LEU A 117 -5.12 19.88 -7.75
C LEU A 117 -5.69 19.42 -9.11
N LEU A 118 -4.86 18.84 -9.98
CA LEU A 118 -5.29 18.25 -11.26
C LEU A 118 -6.37 17.16 -11.09
N GLY A 119 -6.32 16.40 -10.00
CA GLY A 119 -7.30 15.35 -9.69
C GLY A 119 -8.71 15.88 -9.47
N LEU A 120 -8.88 17.12 -9.00
CA LEU A 120 -10.20 17.73 -8.76
C LEU A 120 -11.06 17.86 -10.04
N PRO A 121 -10.62 18.56 -11.10
CA PRO A 121 -11.40 18.69 -12.33
C PRO A 121 -11.62 17.34 -13.03
N LEU A 122 -10.66 16.42 -12.93
CA LEU A 122 -10.79 15.06 -13.50
C LEU A 122 -11.81 14.22 -12.71
N GLY A 123 -11.85 14.36 -11.39
CA GLY A 123 -12.81 13.67 -10.53
C GLY A 123 -14.23 14.18 -10.71
N LEU A 124 -14.42 15.49 -10.87
CA LEU A 124 -15.73 16.11 -11.10
C LEU A 124 -16.41 15.64 -12.40
N GLN A 125 -15.65 15.10 -13.35
CA GLN A 125 -16.20 14.51 -14.58
C GLN A 125 -16.95 13.18 -14.35
N ALA A 126 -16.70 12.50 -13.23
CA ALA A 126 -17.46 11.32 -12.82
C ALA A 126 -18.77 11.74 -12.13
N GLY A 127 -19.74 12.20 -12.92
CA GLY A 127 -21.08 12.59 -12.45
C GLY A 127 -22.07 11.41 -12.43
N PRO A 128 -23.22 11.54 -11.73
CA PRO A 128 -24.28 10.52 -11.69
C PRO A 128 -24.75 10.17 -13.11
N GLY A 129 -24.68 8.88 -13.47
CA GLY A 129 -25.08 8.38 -14.80
C GLY A 129 -23.97 8.33 -15.87
N ARG A 130 -22.75 8.81 -15.59
CA ARG A 130 -21.58 8.67 -16.48
C ARG A 130 -20.59 7.66 -15.88
N LYS A 131 -19.88 6.90 -16.73
CA LYS A 131 -18.79 6.03 -16.26
C LYS A 131 -17.74 6.86 -15.54
N ALA A 132 -17.07 6.27 -14.54
CA ALA A 132 -16.05 6.94 -13.73
C ALA A 132 -14.72 7.17 -14.51
N VAL A 133 -14.77 7.86 -15.65
CA VAL A 133 -13.64 8.11 -16.56
C VAL A 133 -12.51 8.90 -15.88
N GLY A 134 -12.83 9.68 -14.85
CA GLY A 134 -11.85 10.48 -14.10
C GLY A 134 -10.76 9.66 -13.40
N ILE A 135 -11.07 8.45 -12.93
CA ILE A 135 -10.12 7.59 -12.21
C ILE A 135 -8.98 7.10 -13.12
N PRO A 136 -9.24 6.39 -14.24
CA PRO A 136 -8.18 5.93 -15.13
C PRO A 136 -7.40 7.10 -15.75
N LEU A 137 -8.08 8.21 -16.01
CA LEU A 137 -7.46 9.42 -16.54
C LEU A 137 -6.49 10.05 -15.54
N GLY A 138 -6.89 10.19 -14.27
CA GLY A 138 -6.02 10.68 -13.19
C GLY A 138 -4.81 9.78 -12.96
N LEU A 139 -5.00 8.46 -12.96
CA LEU A 139 -3.89 7.51 -12.87
C LEU A 139 -2.95 7.61 -14.09
N GLY A 140 -3.50 7.78 -15.29
CA GLY A 140 -2.72 8.03 -16.50
C GLY A 140 -1.84 9.28 -16.38
N PHE A 141 -2.40 10.39 -15.86
CA PHE A 141 -1.64 11.62 -15.60
C PHE A 141 -0.56 11.43 -14.53
N PHE A 142 -0.83 10.67 -13.47
CA PHE A 142 0.16 10.35 -12.44
C PHE A 142 1.35 9.57 -13.02
N VAL A 143 1.08 8.52 -13.81
CA VAL A 143 2.13 7.73 -14.47
C VAL A 143 2.91 8.60 -15.46
N PHE A 144 2.19 9.39 -16.26
CA PHE A 144 2.81 10.30 -17.22
C PHE A 144 3.73 11.32 -16.52
N TYR A 145 3.29 11.90 -15.41
CA TYR A 145 4.12 12.77 -14.58
C TYR A 145 5.40 12.07 -14.11
N TYR A 146 5.28 10.86 -13.58
CA TYR A 146 6.44 10.12 -13.08
C TYR A 146 7.47 9.83 -14.18
N VAL A 147 7.01 9.46 -15.38
CA VAL A 147 7.88 9.21 -16.54
C VAL A 147 8.58 10.49 -16.98
N VAL A 148 7.84 11.60 -17.14
CA VAL A 148 8.41 12.90 -17.53
C VAL A 148 9.40 13.38 -16.48
N PHE A 149 9.04 13.33 -15.19
CA PHE A 149 9.92 13.75 -14.10
C PHE A 149 11.21 12.91 -14.04
N THR A 150 11.11 11.60 -14.24
CA THR A 150 12.28 10.70 -14.30
C THR A 150 13.18 11.04 -15.48
N LEU A 151 12.60 11.29 -16.67
CA LEU A 151 13.37 11.66 -17.86
C LEU A 151 14.16 12.95 -17.63
N PHE A 152 13.51 13.99 -17.13
CA PHE A 152 14.16 15.28 -16.85
C PHE A 152 15.22 15.18 -15.75
N ARG A 153 15.00 14.36 -14.72
CA ARG A 153 16.00 14.06 -13.70
C ARG A 153 17.25 13.43 -14.31
N VAL A 154 17.09 12.41 -15.17
CA VAL A 154 18.22 11.75 -15.85
C VAL A 154 18.97 12.75 -16.73
N MET A 155 18.25 13.60 -17.48
CA MET A 155 18.87 14.65 -18.30
C MET A 155 19.65 15.68 -17.48
N ALA A 156 19.22 16.00 -16.25
CA ALA A 156 20.00 16.84 -15.34
C ALA A 156 21.23 16.13 -14.75
N GLU A 157 21.10 14.84 -14.40
CA GLU A 157 22.22 14.04 -13.90
C GLU A 157 23.32 13.84 -14.96
N ASP A 158 22.95 13.81 -16.25
CA ASP A 158 23.87 13.74 -17.39
C ASP A 158 24.34 15.11 -17.92
N MET A 159 24.05 16.21 -17.19
CA MET A 159 24.46 17.58 -17.54
C MET A 159 23.92 18.08 -18.91
N VAL A 160 22.91 17.43 -19.48
CA VAL A 160 22.25 17.89 -20.72
C VAL A 160 21.42 19.14 -20.45
N LEU A 161 20.79 19.18 -19.27
CA LEU A 161 20.01 20.32 -18.79
C LEU A 161 20.63 20.89 -17.51
N PRO A 162 20.52 22.22 -17.29
CA PRO A 162 20.82 22.81 -15.99
C PRO A 162 20.00 22.14 -14.89
N LEU A 163 20.61 21.91 -13.73
CA LEU A 163 19.97 21.20 -12.61
C LEU A 163 18.61 21.78 -12.24
N LEU A 164 18.51 23.11 -12.14
CA LEU A 164 17.28 23.81 -11.79
C LEU A 164 16.18 23.53 -12.82
N ALA A 165 16.54 23.53 -14.11
CA ALA A 165 15.59 23.20 -15.17
C ALA A 165 15.16 21.74 -15.05
N GLY A 166 16.08 20.77 -14.99
CA GLY A 166 15.71 19.36 -14.93
C GLY A 166 14.84 18.99 -13.73
N MET A 167 15.04 19.61 -12.57
CA MET A 167 14.26 19.28 -11.36
C MET A 167 12.92 20.00 -11.26
N TRP A 168 12.77 21.19 -11.87
CA TRP A 168 11.57 22.00 -11.72
C TRP A 168 10.71 22.11 -12.99
N LEU A 169 11.28 21.94 -14.19
CA LEU A 169 10.49 22.01 -15.44
C LEU A 169 9.29 21.07 -15.44
N PRO A 170 9.41 19.79 -15.03
CA PRO A 170 8.26 18.89 -15.00
C PRO A 170 7.11 19.44 -14.14
N ASN A 171 7.43 19.99 -12.97
CA ASN A 171 6.43 20.62 -12.09
C ASN A 171 5.79 21.84 -12.76
N ILE A 172 6.58 22.70 -13.41
CA ILE A 172 6.07 23.89 -14.10
C ILE A 172 5.14 23.48 -15.25
N ILE A 173 5.56 22.51 -16.07
CA ILE A 173 4.75 22.01 -17.20
C ILE A 173 3.41 21.47 -16.70
N PHE A 174 3.43 20.63 -15.65
CA PHE A 174 2.20 20.09 -15.08
C PHE A 174 1.35 21.15 -14.40
N ALA A 175 1.94 22.16 -13.74
CA ALA A 175 1.20 23.27 -13.16
C ALA A 175 0.45 24.07 -14.25
N VAL A 176 1.10 24.33 -15.38
CA VAL A 176 0.46 25.00 -16.54
C VAL A 176 -0.65 24.13 -17.12
N ILE A 177 -0.43 22.82 -17.30
CA ILE A 177 -1.46 21.88 -17.77
C ILE A 177 -2.66 21.88 -16.82
N THR A 178 -2.42 21.80 -15.51
CA THR A 178 -3.46 21.86 -14.48
C THR A 178 -4.24 23.17 -14.57
N GLY A 179 -3.57 24.32 -14.71
CA GLY A 179 -4.21 25.62 -14.87
C GLY A 179 -5.09 25.70 -16.13
N ILE A 180 -4.60 25.21 -17.27
CA ILE A 180 -5.37 25.17 -18.53
C ILE A 180 -6.60 24.28 -18.38
N ILE A 181 -6.46 23.12 -17.73
CA ILE A 181 -7.57 22.19 -17.51
C ILE A 181 -8.62 22.83 -16.59
N PHE A 182 -8.21 23.46 -15.49
CA PHE A 182 -9.11 24.20 -14.61
C PHE A 182 -9.90 25.27 -15.36
N TRP A 183 -9.21 26.09 -16.15
CA TRP A 183 -9.83 27.15 -16.94
C TRP A 183 -10.82 26.61 -17.98
N ARG A 184 -10.54 25.45 -18.59
CA ARG A 184 -11.49 24.80 -19.51
C ARG A 184 -12.72 24.24 -18.82
N VAL A 185 -12.56 23.67 -17.63
CA VAL A 185 -13.68 23.14 -16.83
C VAL A 185 -14.61 24.25 -16.39
N GLU A 186 -14.05 25.40 -15.98
CA GLU A 186 -14.83 26.59 -15.63
C GLU A 186 -15.69 27.09 -16.81
N GLN A 187 -15.21 26.95 -18.04
CA GLN A 187 -15.96 27.31 -19.25
C GLN A 187 -16.91 26.22 -19.76
N GLU A 188 -17.17 25.18 -18.95
CA GLU A 188 -17.99 24.00 -19.29
C GLU A 188 -17.54 23.28 -20.58
N ARG A 189 -16.30 23.50 -21.04
CA ARG A 189 -15.80 22.86 -22.25
C ARG A 189 -15.38 21.43 -21.96
N PRO A 190 -15.61 20.48 -22.89
CA PRO A 190 -15.08 19.13 -22.74
C PRO A 190 -13.55 19.19 -22.69
N ILE A 191 -12.95 18.65 -21.61
CA ILE A 191 -11.49 18.70 -21.39
C ILE A 191 -10.75 17.93 -22.50
N PHE A 192 -11.31 16.79 -22.91
CA PHE A 192 -10.75 15.89 -23.92
C PHE A 192 -11.76 15.63 -25.04
N SER A 193 -11.27 15.28 -26.23
CA SER A 193 -12.12 14.78 -27.31
C SER A 193 -12.69 13.41 -26.93
N GLU A 194 -13.95 13.15 -27.27
CA GLU A 194 -14.65 11.88 -26.91
C GLU A 194 -13.86 10.63 -27.36
N ARG A 195 -13.11 10.74 -28.46
CA ARG A 195 -12.26 9.67 -28.98
C ARG A 195 -11.11 9.30 -28.02
N LEU A 196 -10.48 10.30 -27.40
CA LEU A 196 -9.34 10.07 -26.51
C LEU A 196 -9.80 9.41 -25.20
N THR A 197 -10.95 9.83 -24.67
CA THR A 197 -11.53 9.23 -23.46
C THR A 197 -11.92 7.76 -23.68
N ILE A 198 -12.51 7.43 -24.84
CA ILE A 198 -12.87 6.05 -25.18
C ILE A 198 -11.61 5.19 -25.38
N TRP A 199 -10.59 5.72 -26.06
CA TRP A 199 -9.33 5.00 -26.26
C TRP A 199 -8.64 4.72 -24.92
N LEU A 200 -8.55 5.71 -24.03
CA LEU A 200 -7.97 5.54 -22.68
C LEU A 200 -8.76 4.53 -21.82
N GLU A 201 -10.10 4.56 -21.85
CA GLU A 201 -10.91 3.53 -21.17
C GLU A 201 -10.55 2.12 -21.68
N SER A 202 -10.47 1.94 -23.01
CA SER A 202 -10.21 0.62 -23.60
C SER A 202 -8.82 0.06 -23.26
N VAL A 203 -7.80 0.93 -23.24
CA VAL A 203 -6.43 0.57 -22.84
C VAL A 203 -6.37 0.21 -21.36
N PHE A 204 -7.06 0.96 -20.50
CA PHE A 204 -7.08 0.70 -19.06
C PHE A 204 -7.85 -0.58 -18.72
N ASP A 205 -8.99 -0.82 -19.37
CA ASP A 205 -9.78 -2.04 -19.17
C ASP A 205 -9.00 -3.30 -19.57
N THR A 206 -8.21 -3.23 -20.65
CA THR A 206 -7.37 -4.36 -21.08
C THR A 206 -6.16 -4.57 -20.19
N LEU A 207 -5.51 -3.50 -19.72
CA LEU A 207 -4.29 -3.61 -18.89
C LEU A 207 -4.56 -3.92 -17.42
N PHE A 208 -5.63 -3.37 -16.82
CA PHE A 208 -5.89 -3.49 -15.38
C PHE A 208 -7.12 -4.33 -15.05
N PHE A 209 -8.30 -4.01 -15.61
CA PHE A 209 -9.53 -4.71 -15.23
C PHE A 209 -9.59 -6.15 -15.75
N ALA A 210 -9.10 -6.43 -16.96
CA ALA A 210 -9.08 -7.79 -17.51
C ALA A 210 -8.23 -8.78 -16.67
N PRO A 211 -6.97 -8.46 -16.29
CA PRO A 211 -6.21 -9.35 -15.40
C PRO A 211 -6.76 -9.38 -13.98
N LEU A 212 -7.26 -8.26 -13.45
CA LEU A 212 -7.84 -8.21 -12.10
C LEU A 212 -9.12 -9.06 -12.01
N LYS A 213 -9.97 -9.03 -13.03
CA LYS A 213 -11.19 -9.86 -13.11
C LYS A 213 -10.84 -11.34 -13.29
N ARG A 214 -9.77 -11.67 -14.03
CA ARG A 214 -9.25 -13.04 -14.12
C ARG A 214 -8.71 -13.54 -12.78
N LEU A 215 -7.93 -12.70 -12.09
CA LEU A 215 -7.41 -12.98 -10.74
C LEU A 215 -8.52 -13.11 -9.71
N PHE A 216 -9.53 -12.23 -9.75
CA PHE A 216 -10.69 -12.29 -8.87
C PHE A 216 -11.52 -13.54 -9.13
N ASN A 217 -11.74 -13.93 -10.39
CA ASN A 217 -12.41 -15.19 -10.73
C ASN A 217 -11.59 -16.42 -10.32
N LEU A 218 -10.27 -16.37 -10.41
CA LEU A 218 -9.37 -17.41 -9.90
C LEU A 218 -9.44 -17.49 -8.37
N PHE A 219 -9.45 -16.35 -7.70
CA PHE A 219 -9.51 -16.22 -6.25
C PHE A 219 -10.87 -16.65 -5.68
N SER A 220 -11.98 -16.25 -6.32
CA SER A 220 -13.32 -16.71 -5.96
C SER A 220 -13.49 -18.20 -6.20
N ARG A 221 -12.91 -18.76 -7.27
CA ARG A 221 -12.84 -20.21 -7.49
C ARG A 221 -12.03 -20.91 -6.40
N LEU A 222 -10.89 -20.37 -6.00
CA LEU A 222 -10.06 -20.90 -4.91
C LEU A 222 -10.76 -20.83 -3.55
N LEU A 223 -11.49 -19.74 -3.26
CA LEU A 223 -12.31 -19.59 -2.06
C LEU A 223 -13.50 -20.56 -2.06
N SER A 224 -14.22 -20.70 -3.19
CA SER A 224 -15.31 -21.68 -3.29
C SER A 224 -14.81 -23.12 -3.17
N LYS A 225 -13.59 -23.41 -3.67
CA LYS A 225 -12.95 -24.72 -3.53
C LYS A 225 -12.56 -25.02 -2.07
N ARG A 226 -12.32 -23.99 -1.25
CA ARG A 226 -12.04 -24.12 0.19
C ARG A 226 -13.30 -24.25 1.04
N GLN A 227 -14.44 -23.70 0.60
CA GLN A 227 -15.75 -23.97 1.22
C GLN A 227 -16.33 -25.35 0.85
N ASN A 228 -15.84 -25.99 -0.22
CA ASN A 228 -16.32 -27.32 -0.64
C ASN A 228 -15.70 -28.49 0.15
N GLY A 229 -14.94 -28.22 1.21
CA GLY A 229 -14.42 -29.20 2.16
C GLY A 229 -15.23 -29.22 3.45
N GLY A 230 -16.47 -29.68 3.39
CA GLY A 230 -17.27 -29.99 4.59
C GLY A 230 -18.45 -29.05 4.86
N SER A 231 -19.49 -29.11 4.02
CA SER A 231 -20.87 -29.08 4.51
C SER A 231 -21.76 -29.75 3.46
N LYS A 232 -22.55 -30.73 3.89
CA LYS A 232 -23.50 -31.45 3.04
C LYS A 232 -24.45 -30.42 2.40
N LYS A 233 -24.48 -30.37 1.06
CA LYS A 233 -25.54 -29.72 0.30
C LYS A 233 -26.90 -30.27 0.78
N LYS A 234 -27.68 -29.43 1.44
CA LYS A 234 -29.13 -29.52 1.37
C LYS A 234 -29.48 -28.90 0.02
N GLU A 235 -30.21 -29.62 -0.81
CA GLU A 235 -30.74 -29.13 -2.08
C GLU A 235 -31.64 -27.92 -1.78
N GLU A 236 -31.17 -26.72 -2.15
CA GLU A 236 -32.04 -25.56 -2.29
C GLU A 236 -32.74 -25.69 -3.64
N GLU A 237 -34.01 -26.06 -3.57
CA GLU A 237 -34.98 -25.88 -4.66
C GLU A 237 -34.98 -24.42 -5.15
N PRO A 238 -35.27 -24.18 -6.43
CA PRO A 238 -35.22 -22.84 -7.01
C PRO A 238 -36.20 -21.91 -6.27
N VAL A 239 -35.63 -20.94 -5.54
CA VAL A 239 -36.37 -19.81 -4.97
C VAL A 239 -37.11 -19.11 -6.13
N ARG A 240 -38.43 -19.31 -6.19
CA ARG A 240 -39.31 -18.48 -7.01
C ARG A 240 -39.32 -17.10 -6.39
N GLU A 241 -38.42 -16.26 -6.86
CA GLU A 241 -38.36 -14.84 -6.56
C GLU A 241 -39.72 -14.20 -6.96
N GLY A 242 -40.43 -13.59 -6.00
CA GLY A 242 -41.51 -12.65 -6.32
C GLY A 242 -42.87 -12.79 -5.63
N MET A 243 -43.01 -13.47 -4.48
CA MET A 243 -44.27 -13.40 -3.71
C MET A 243 -44.02 -12.78 -2.33
N LEU A 244 -44.22 -11.46 -2.25
CA LEU A 244 -44.23 -10.73 -0.99
C LEU A 244 -45.38 -11.24 -0.12
N VAL A 245 -45.09 -11.54 1.13
CA VAL A 245 -46.02 -12.10 2.11
C VAL A 245 -46.13 -11.12 3.28
N HIS A 246 -47.35 -10.80 3.70
CA HIS A 246 -47.61 -9.92 4.84
C HIS A 246 -47.93 -10.76 6.08
N ALA A 247 -47.43 -10.37 7.25
CA ALA A 247 -47.58 -11.13 8.48
C ALA A 247 -48.00 -10.29 9.68
N ASP A 248 -48.90 -10.86 10.48
CA ASP A 248 -49.32 -10.35 11.79
C ASP A 248 -48.35 -10.81 12.87
N ALA A 249 -47.65 -9.85 13.49
CA ALA A 249 -46.67 -10.13 14.53
C ALA A 249 -47.28 -10.67 15.83
N LYS A 250 -48.56 -10.40 16.10
CA LYS A 250 -49.25 -10.82 17.34
C LYS A 250 -49.68 -12.28 17.26
N GLU A 251 -50.44 -12.62 16.22
CA GLU A 251 -50.99 -13.97 16.02
C GLU A 251 -50.01 -14.92 15.32
N ARG A 252 -48.88 -14.38 14.80
CA ARG A 252 -47.88 -15.11 14.00
C ARG A 252 -48.49 -15.82 12.79
N LEU A 253 -49.43 -15.13 12.15
CA LEU A 253 -50.05 -15.58 10.91
C LEU A 253 -49.54 -14.77 9.73
N PHE A 254 -49.42 -15.40 8.57
CA PHE A 254 -49.09 -14.72 7.33
C PHE A 254 -50.17 -14.92 6.25
N HIS A 255 -50.21 -13.95 5.35
CA HIS A 255 -51.19 -13.84 4.28
C HIS A 255 -50.49 -13.70 2.92
N LEU A 256 -51.01 -14.39 1.92
CA LEU A 256 -50.54 -14.34 0.53
C LEU A 256 -51.22 -13.19 -0.24
N PRO A 257 -50.60 -12.67 -1.31
CA PRO A 257 -51.24 -11.75 -2.23
C PRO A 257 -52.52 -12.37 -2.80
N GLY A 258 -53.68 -11.76 -2.51
CA GLY A 258 -55.01 -12.29 -2.87
C GLY A 258 -55.85 -12.80 -1.69
N CYS A 259 -55.26 -12.91 -0.49
CA CYS A 259 -56.04 -13.11 0.73
C CYS A 259 -56.73 -11.81 1.15
N GLU A 260 -57.99 -11.86 1.59
CA GLU A 260 -58.73 -10.67 2.06
C GLU A 260 -58.04 -9.94 3.21
N GLN A 261 -57.29 -10.68 4.03
CA GLN A 261 -56.57 -10.16 5.18
C GLN A 261 -55.12 -9.74 4.86
N TYR A 262 -54.72 -9.72 3.58
CA TYR A 262 -53.35 -9.38 3.17
C TYR A 262 -52.90 -7.98 3.59
N HIS A 263 -53.82 -7.01 3.63
CA HIS A 263 -53.56 -5.63 4.06
C HIS A 263 -54.21 -5.27 5.40
N CYS A 264 -54.32 -6.25 6.30
CA CYS A 264 -54.89 -6.02 7.63
C CYS A 264 -54.06 -5.02 8.46
N GLU A 265 -54.69 -4.25 9.36
CA GLU A 265 -53.95 -3.30 10.23
C GLU A 265 -52.95 -3.99 11.17
N ASN A 266 -53.16 -5.28 11.48
CA ASN A 266 -52.24 -6.04 12.33
C ASN A 266 -51.01 -6.57 11.55
N CYS A 267 -51.05 -6.55 10.22
CA CYS A 267 -50.07 -7.14 9.32
C CYS A 267 -48.86 -6.20 9.13
N THR A 268 -48.00 -6.12 10.16
CA THR A 268 -46.90 -5.13 10.26
C THR A 268 -45.57 -5.63 9.71
N LEU A 269 -45.42 -6.92 9.44
CA LEU A 269 -44.17 -7.53 8.94
C LEU A 269 -44.34 -8.01 7.49
N GLN A 270 -43.24 -7.98 6.73
CA GLN A 270 -43.20 -8.44 5.34
C GLN A 270 -42.05 -9.41 5.11
N PHE A 271 -42.33 -10.51 4.41
CA PHE A 271 -41.36 -11.53 4.01
C PHE A 271 -41.31 -11.65 2.49
N ASN A 272 -40.12 -11.94 1.94
CA ASN A 272 -39.93 -12.08 0.50
C ASN A 272 -40.40 -13.45 -0.05
N SER A 273 -40.69 -14.40 0.82
CA SER A 273 -41.27 -15.70 0.45
C SER A 273 -42.00 -16.34 1.63
N THR A 274 -42.89 -17.28 1.30
CA THR A 274 -43.61 -18.10 2.29
C THR A 274 -42.66 -18.99 3.10
N PHE A 275 -41.60 -19.49 2.45
CA PHE A 275 -40.57 -20.29 3.11
C PHE A 275 -39.89 -19.51 4.25
N VAL A 276 -39.49 -18.26 4.00
CA VAL A 276 -38.83 -17.42 5.02
C VAL A 276 -39.78 -17.09 6.16
N ALA A 277 -41.08 -16.86 5.87
CA ALA A 277 -42.09 -16.65 6.91
C ALA A 277 -42.26 -17.88 7.82
N CYS A 278 -42.33 -19.09 7.23
CA CYS A 278 -42.40 -20.34 7.98
C CYS A 278 -41.14 -20.60 8.82
N GLU A 279 -39.95 -20.32 8.29
CA GLU A 279 -38.68 -20.46 9.02
C GLU A 279 -38.62 -19.49 10.21
N ALA A 280 -39.16 -18.28 10.06
CA ALA A 280 -39.33 -17.31 11.13
C ALA A 280 -40.41 -17.70 12.16
N GLY A 281 -41.11 -18.83 11.97
CA GLY A 281 -42.10 -19.38 12.89
C GLY A 281 -43.52 -18.84 12.70
N PHE A 282 -43.83 -18.26 11.54
CA PHE A 282 -45.18 -17.82 11.17
C PHE A 282 -45.92 -18.93 10.42
N LYS A 283 -47.24 -19.01 10.60
CA LYS A 283 -48.09 -20.00 9.92
C LYS A 283 -49.01 -19.32 8.90
N PRO A 284 -49.38 -19.98 7.80
CA PRO A 284 -50.39 -19.44 6.90
C PRO A 284 -51.73 -19.33 7.63
N CYS A 285 -52.55 -18.34 7.27
CA CYS A 285 -53.95 -18.37 7.68
C CYS A 285 -54.69 -19.53 6.98
N PRO A 286 -55.85 -19.99 7.49
CA PRO A 286 -56.56 -21.15 6.93
C PRO A 286 -56.86 -21.04 5.43
N TYR A 287 -57.16 -19.83 4.96
CA TYR A 287 -57.36 -19.57 3.53
C TYR A 287 -56.05 -19.72 2.73
N CYS A 288 -54.94 -19.15 3.21
CA CYS A 288 -53.65 -19.23 2.54
C CYS A 288 -53.07 -20.65 2.54
N GLU A 289 -53.36 -21.44 3.58
CA GLU A 289 -52.97 -22.84 3.68
C GLU A 289 -53.58 -23.65 2.53
N THR A 290 -54.89 -23.50 2.29
CA THR A 290 -55.55 -24.16 1.15
C THR A 290 -55.04 -23.72 -0.22
N GLN A 291 -54.57 -22.47 -0.35
CA GLN A 291 -53.97 -22.00 -1.59
C GLN A 291 -52.61 -22.64 -1.81
N LEU A 292 -51.77 -22.76 -0.77
CA LEU A 292 -50.46 -23.40 -0.87
C LEU A 292 -50.58 -24.87 -1.24
N GLU A 293 -51.50 -25.61 -0.62
CA GLU A 293 -51.74 -27.02 -0.94
C GLU A 293 -52.16 -27.22 -2.41
N LYS A 294 -52.87 -26.24 -3.00
CA LYS A 294 -53.30 -26.30 -4.41
C LYS A 294 -52.16 -26.06 -5.41
N TYR A 295 -51.07 -25.43 -4.99
CA TYR A 295 -49.89 -25.19 -5.82
C TYR A 295 -48.81 -26.28 -5.69
N ASP A 296 -48.87 -27.09 -4.63
CA ASP A 296 -47.93 -28.21 -4.37
C ASP A 296 -48.40 -29.57 -4.94
N THR A 297 -49.57 -29.65 -5.57
CA THR A 297 -50.08 -30.80 -6.35
C THR A 297 -49.99 -30.56 -7.85
#